data_AF-A0A5C7US90-F1
#
_entry.id   AF-A0A5C7US90-F1
#
_cell.length_a   1.000
_cell.length_b   1.000
_cell.length_c   1.000
_cell.angle_alpha   90.00
_cell.angle_beta   90.00
_cell.angle_gamma   90.00
#
_symmetry.space_group_name_H-M   'P 1'
#
loop_
_entity.id
_entity.type
_entity.pdbx_description
1 polymer ?
#
loop_
_entity_poly.entity_id
_entity_poly.type
_entity_poly.pdbx_seq_one_letter_code
_entity_poly.pdbx_strand_id
1 'polypeptide(L)'
;MRSKQSMVAIAIVMVVVLAVSCSRRVTRIDPSQQVDISGNWNNTDSRQVAEQMTGDILVAPWLTNHLSDHEGKKPVVIVGLVENKSHERIEAETFIKELERTFTESQKVRLVQGGKKREELRAERADQQTNASVSSMKKFGLENGADYILQGSINSIVDALNRKKVVYYQVDLQLTNIETGEVVWNGEKKIAKYVKN
;
A
#
# COMPACT_ATOMS: atom_id res chain seq x y z
N MET A 1 57.70 -14.81 35.25
CA MET A 1 56.99 -15.67 34.27
C MET A 1 55.48 -15.75 34.48
N ARG A 2 54.97 -15.89 35.71
CA ARG A 2 53.51 -16.00 36.00
C ARG A 2 52.65 -14.77 35.62
N SER A 3 53.17 -13.54 35.72
CA SER A 3 52.40 -12.33 35.34
C SER A 3 52.20 -12.19 33.83
N LYS A 4 53.21 -12.56 33.02
CA LYS A 4 53.09 -12.58 31.54
C LYS A 4 52.07 -13.61 31.06
N GLN A 5 52.01 -14.78 31.70
CA GLN A 5 50.99 -15.80 31.40
C GLN A 5 49.57 -15.34 31.78
N SER A 6 49.42 -14.64 32.91
CA SER A 6 48.12 -14.08 33.33
C SER A 6 47.62 -12.99 32.39
N MET A 7 48.53 -12.15 31.87
CA MET A 7 48.21 -11.06 30.95
C MET A 7 47.84 -11.58 29.54
N VAL A 8 48.48 -12.66 29.08
CA VAL A 8 48.11 -13.37 27.84
C VAL A 8 46.74 -14.04 27.99
N ALA A 9 46.44 -14.66 29.13
CA ALA A 9 45.14 -15.26 29.40
C ALA A 9 44.00 -14.21 29.38
N ILE A 10 44.22 -13.03 29.98
CA ILE A 10 43.26 -11.93 29.96
C ILE A 10 43.04 -11.39 28.54
N ALA A 11 44.10 -11.28 27.73
CA ALA A 11 44.00 -10.86 26.34
C ALA A 11 43.21 -11.87 25.49
N ILE A 12 43.40 -13.17 25.69
CA ILE A 12 42.64 -14.22 25.00
C ILE A 12 41.16 -14.18 25.39
N VAL A 13 40.84 -13.98 26.67
CA VAL A 13 39.45 -13.82 27.14
C VAL A 13 38.80 -12.57 26.53
N MET A 14 39.51 -11.45 26.44
CA MET A 14 39.00 -10.23 25.78
C MET A 14 38.73 -10.46 24.28
N VAL A 15 39.59 -11.19 23.57
CA VAL A 15 39.36 -11.52 22.15
C VAL A 15 38.16 -12.45 21.96
N VAL A 16 37.93 -13.40 22.87
CA VAL A 16 36.75 -14.29 22.84
C VAL A 16 35.45 -13.53 23.14
N VAL A 17 35.48 -12.56 24.06
CA VAL A 17 34.32 -11.69 24.34
C VAL A 17 33.99 -10.76 23.16
N LEU A 18 35.02 -10.27 22.45
CA LEU A 18 34.84 -9.45 21.23
C LEU A 18 34.40 -10.27 20.01
N ALA A 19 34.58 -11.59 20.03
CA ALA A 19 34.19 -12.49 18.95
C ALA A 19 32.74 -12.99 19.01
N VAL A 20 31.94 -12.56 20.01
CA VAL A 20 30.48 -12.76 20.02
C VAL A 20 29.86 -11.80 18.99
N SER A 21 30.11 -12.12 17.72
CA SER A 21 29.43 -11.52 16.59
C SER A 21 27.93 -11.79 16.77
N CYS A 22 27.14 -10.73 16.88
CA CYS A 22 25.69 -10.81 16.84
C CYS A 22 25.29 -11.41 15.49
N SER A 23 25.11 -12.74 15.44
CA SER A 23 24.63 -13.40 14.24
C SER A 23 23.17 -12.99 14.04
N ARG A 24 22.90 -12.25 12.95
CA ARG A 24 21.54 -11.88 12.57
C ARG A 24 20.79 -13.14 12.17
N ARG A 25 19.84 -13.58 12.99
CA ARG A 25 18.97 -14.71 12.65
C ARG A 25 17.77 -14.20 11.87
N VAL A 26 17.62 -14.67 10.62
CA VAL A 26 16.46 -14.39 9.78
C VAL A 26 15.60 -15.65 9.73
N THR A 27 14.37 -15.56 10.21
CA THR A 27 13.38 -16.64 10.15
C THR A 27 12.18 -16.17 9.36
N ARG A 28 11.63 -17.06 8.52
CA ARG A 28 10.34 -16.79 7.88
C ARG A 28 9.25 -16.87 8.95
N ILE A 29 8.38 -15.89 8.93
CA ILE A 29 7.19 -15.80 9.77
C ILE A 29 5.96 -15.70 8.88
N ASP A 30 4.78 -15.93 9.45
CA ASP A 30 3.52 -15.76 8.75
C ASP A 30 3.32 -14.26 8.39
N PRO A 31 2.99 -13.91 7.13
CA PRO A 31 2.71 -12.53 6.73
C PRO A 31 1.54 -11.87 7.49
N SER A 32 0.63 -12.66 8.05
CA SER A 32 -0.51 -12.21 8.87
C SER A 32 -0.10 -11.82 10.29
N GLN A 33 1.04 -12.33 10.77
CA GLN A 33 1.52 -12.05 12.12
C GLN A 33 1.79 -10.55 12.30
N GLN A 34 1.20 -9.95 13.33
CA GLN A 34 1.52 -8.57 13.71
C GLN A 34 2.92 -8.53 14.31
N VAL A 35 3.81 -7.76 13.67
CA VAL A 35 5.18 -7.57 14.12
C VAL A 35 5.55 -6.10 14.00
N ASP A 36 5.74 -5.45 15.15
CA ASP A 36 6.16 -4.05 15.25
C ASP A 36 7.60 -4.00 15.79
N ILE A 37 8.56 -3.59 14.94
CA ILE A 37 9.99 -3.53 15.31
C ILE A 37 10.42 -2.09 15.57
N SER A 38 10.28 -1.20 14.58
CA SER A 38 10.77 0.19 14.65
C SER A 38 9.72 1.19 15.11
N GLY A 39 8.44 0.80 15.14
CA GLY A 39 7.31 1.71 15.30
C GLY A 39 7.01 2.58 14.08
N ASN A 40 7.71 2.37 12.95
CA ASN A 40 7.37 2.98 11.66
C ASN A 40 6.22 2.23 10.98
N TRP A 41 5.77 2.75 9.85
CA TRP A 41 4.81 2.05 8.98
C TRP A 41 5.33 0.67 8.56
N ASN A 42 4.47 -0.35 8.62
CA ASN A 42 4.80 -1.72 8.27
C ASN A 42 3.66 -2.46 7.57
N ASN A 43 3.88 -3.75 7.28
CA ASN A 43 2.93 -4.60 6.57
C ASN A 43 1.58 -4.73 7.28
N THR A 44 1.56 -4.73 8.62
CA THR A 44 0.32 -4.80 9.39
C THR A 44 -0.53 -3.56 9.14
N ASP A 45 0.09 -2.38 9.13
CA ASP A 45 -0.62 -1.11 8.90
C ASP A 45 -1.20 -1.06 7.47
N SER A 46 -0.39 -1.41 6.46
CA SER A 46 -0.84 -1.50 5.07
C SER A 46 -2.05 -2.44 4.93
N ARG A 47 -1.99 -3.61 5.56
CA ARG A 47 -3.08 -4.60 5.51
C ARG A 47 -4.34 -4.08 6.20
N GLN A 48 -4.22 -3.53 7.41
CA GLN A 48 -5.37 -3.01 8.16
C GLN A 48 -6.06 -1.85 7.44
N VAL A 49 -5.29 -0.99 6.77
CA VAL A 49 -5.83 0.08 5.92
C VAL A 49 -6.55 -0.53 4.73
N ALA A 50 -5.93 -1.46 4.03
CA ALA A 50 -6.55 -2.11 2.88
C ALA A 50 -7.87 -2.79 3.25
N GLU A 51 -7.86 -3.67 4.24
CA GLU A 51 -9.03 -4.45 4.69
C GLU A 51 -10.20 -3.55 5.09
N GLN A 52 -9.94 -2.48 5.84
CA GLN A 52 -10.99 -1.55 6.24
C GLN A 52 -11.51 -0.77 5.03
N MET A 53 -10.63 -0.17 4.24
CA MET A 53 -11.02 0.69 3.12
C MET A 53 -11.80 -0.10 2.05
N THR A 54 -11.38 -1.32 1.74
CA THR A 54 -12.05 -2.18 0.77
C THR A 54 -13.39 -2.70 1.28
N GLY A 55 -13.46 -3.07 2.56
CA GLY A 55 -14.71 -3.44 3.22
C GLY A 55 -15.73 -2.31 3.14
N ASP A 56 -15.32 -1.11 3.55
CA ASP A 56 -16.20 0.08 3.64
C ASP A 56 -16.70 0.53 2.25
N ILE A 57 -15.81 0.64 1.27
CA ILE A 57 -16.20 1.14 -0.06
C ILE A 57 -17.14 0.18 -0.81
N LEU A 58 -17.02 -1.15 -0.61
CA LEU A 58 -17.81 -2.14 -1.36
C LEU A 58 -19.22 -2.38 -0.79
N VAL A 59 -19.51 -1.86 0.39
CA VAL A 59 -20.84 -1.92 1.03
C VAL A 59 -21.50 -0.55 1.12
N ALA A 60 -20.78 0.51 0.74
CA ALA A 60 -21.29 1.86 0.81
C ALA A 60 -22.42 2.15 -0.19
N PRO A 61 -23.31 3.12 0.12
CA PRO A 61 -24.48 3.42 -0.71
C PRO A 61 -24.19 3.79 -2.17
N TRP A 62 -23.04 4.42 -2.46
CA TRP A 62 -22.68 4.84 -3.82
C TRP A 62 -22.80 3.69 -4.84
N LEU A 63 -22.45 2.47 -4.45
CA LEU A 63 -22.48 1.31 -5.32
C LEU A 63 -23.93 0.89 -5.62
N THR A 64 -24.79 0.87 -4.60
CA THR A 64 -26.22 0.53 -4.77
C THR A 64 -26.94 1.61 -5.56
N ASN A 65 -26.61 2.89 -5.32
CA ASN A 65 -27.13 4.02 -6.08
C ASN A 65 -26.72 3.91 -7.54
N HIS A 66 -25.43 3.69 -7.84
CA HIS A 66 -24.96 3.53 -9.21
C HIS A 66 -25.69 2.39 -9.93
N LEU A 67 -25.81 1.22 -9.30
CA LEU A 67 -26.51 0.07 -9.88
C LEU A 67 -27.98 0.40 -10.16
N SER A 68 -28.64 1.18 -9.30
CA SER A 68 -30.04 1.58 -9.50
C SER A 68 -30.17 2.58 -10.66
N ASP A 69 -29.26 3.55 -10.73
CA ASP A 69 -29.27 4.62 -11.73
C ASP A 69 -28.85 4.14 -13.13
N HIS A 70 -28.14 3.00 -13.22
CA HIS A 70 -27.55 2.50 -14.47
C HIS A 70 -28.05 1.10 -14.86
N GLU A 71 -29.28 0.74 -14.49
CA GLU A 71 -29.92 -0.54 -14.89
C GLU A 71 -29.10 -1.78 -14.50
N GLY A 72 -28.43 -1.73 -13.35
CA GLY A 72 -27.58 -2.81 -12.83
C GLY A 72 -26.21 -2.92 -13.50
N LYS A 73 -25.82 -1.99 -14.37
CA LYS A 73 -24.46 -1.96 -14.93
C LYS A 73 -23.45 -1.67 -13.82
N LYS A 74 -22.38 -2.49 -13.79
CA LYS A 74 -21.31 -2.35 -12.79
C LYS A 74 -20.51 -1.06 -13.06
N PRO A 75 -20.22 -0.27 -12.02
CA PRO A 75 -19.43 0.94 -12.18
C PRO A 75 -18.01 0.62 -12.63
N VAL A 76 -17.48 1.43 -13.54
CA VAL A 76 -16.09 1.38 -13.97
C VAL A 76 -15.28 2.30 -13.05
N VAL A 77 -14.31 1.73 -12.34
CA VAL A 77 -13.50 2.45 -11.36
C VAL A 77 -12.05 2.42 -11.79
N ILE A 78 -11.37 3.56 -11.65
CA ILE A 78 -9.92 3.68 -11.75
C ILE A 78 -9.35 3.98 -10.36
N VAL A 79 -8.27 3.29 -9.97
CA VAL A 79 -7.51 3.67 -8.78
C VAL A 79 -6.43 4.65 -9.23
N GLY A 80 -6.56 5.89 -8.75
CA GLY A 80 -5.66 6.99 -9.02
C GLY A 80 -4.48 7.06 -8.05
N LEU A 81 -3.83 8.22 -8.02
CA LEU A 81 -2.68 8.46 -7.14
C LEU A 81 -3.14 8.53 -5.68
N VAL A 82 -2.38 7.87 -4.79
CA VAL A 82 -2.41 8.12 -3.36
C VAL A 82 -1.13 8.83 -2.96
N GLU A 83 -1.25 10.09 -2.55
CA GLU A 83 -0.11 10.93 -2.22
C GLU A 83 0.44 10.60 -0.84
N ASN A 84 1.74 10.33 -0.75
CA ASN A 84 2.41 10.22 0.54
C ASN A 84 2.85 11.60 1.02
N LYS A 85 2.18 12.11 2.06
CA LYS A 85 2.46 13.36 2.79
C LYS A 85 3.02 13.09 4.19
N SER A 86 3.41 11.85 4.48
CA SER A 86 3.97 11.47 5.76
C SER A 86 5.46 11.86 5.87
N HIS A 87 5.98 11.81 7.08
CA HIS A 87 7.41 11.99 7.38
C HIS A 87 8.28 10.78 6.97
N GLU A 88 7.68 9.75 6.37
CA GLU A 88 8.32 8.49 6.01
C GLU A 88 8.14 8.17 4.52
N ARG A 89 9.05 7.36 3.96
CA ARG A 89 8.83 6.75 2.65
C ARG A 89 7.91 5.54 2.80
N ILE A 90 6.62 5.77 2.71
CA ILE A 90 5.58 4.73 2.72
C ILE A 90 5.31 4.29 1.29
N GLU A 91 5.43 3.00 1.02
CA GLU A 91 5.10 2.40 -0.28
C GLU A 91 3.59 2.14 -0.37
N ALA A 92 2.84 3.17 -0.77
CA ALA A 92 1.39 3.14 -0.91
C ALA A 92 0.89 2.05 -1.88
N GLU A 93 1.75 1.62 -2.81
CA GLU A 93 1.44 0.58 -3.78
C GLU A 93 0.96 -0.72 -3.14
N THR A 94 1.41 -1.02 -1.91
CA THR A 94 1.11 -2.28 -1.23
C THR A 94 -0.38 -2.39 -0.88
N PHE A 95 -0.99 -1.34 -0.32
CA PHE A 95 -2.43 -1.37 -0.03
C PHE A 95 -3.27 -1.04 -1.26
N ILE A 96 -2.75 -0.25 -2.21
CA ILE A 96 -3.41 -0.01 -3.51
C ILE A 96 -3.62 -1.33 -4.25
N LYS A 97 -2.61 -2.21 -4.30
CA LYS A 97 -2.72 -3.54 -4.92
C LYS A 97 -3.78 -4.40 -4.24
N GLU A 98 -3.86 -4.33 -2.92
CA GLU A 98 -4.87 -5.06 -2.16
C GLU A 98 -6.29 -4.55 -2.48
N LEU A 99 -6.44 -3.24 -2.68
CA LEU A 99 -7.70 -2.63 -3.11
C LEU A 99 -8.08 -3.02 -4.54
N GLU A 100 -7.13 -2.93 -5.49
CA GLU A 100 -7.30 -3.40 -6.87
C GLU A 100 -7.70 -4.89 -6.91
N ARG A 101 -7.07 -5.72 -6.07
CA ARG A 101 -7.38 -7.14 -5.91
C ARG A 101 -8.82 -7.33 -5.42
N THR A 102 -9.19 -6.68 -4.33
CA THR A 102 -10.53 -6.83 -3.73
C THR A 102 -11.63 -6.38 -4.70
N PHE A 103 -11.40 -5.31 -5.46
CA PHE A 103 -12.31 -4.87 -6.51
C PHE A 103 -12.52 -5.93 -7.59
N THR A 104 -11.43 -6.52 -8.06
CA THR A 104 -11.45 -7.57 -9.08
C THR A 104 -12.12 -8.85 -8.58
N GLU A 105 -11.82 -9.27 -7.34
CA GLU A 105 -12.38 -10.46 -6.71
C GLU A 105 -13.86 -10.32 -6.36
N SER A 106 -14.28 -9.14 -5.88
CA SER A 106 -15.68 -8.87 -5.54
C SER A 106 -16.62 -8.98 -6.75
N GLN A 107 -16.08 -8.76 -7.95
CA GLN A 107 -16.82 -8.61 -9.20
C GLN A 107 -17.97 -7.58 -9.13
N LYS A 108 -18.05 -6.71 -8.11
CA LYS A 108 -19.09 -5.68 -8.01
C LYS A 108 -18.78 -4.46 -8.86
N VAL A 109 -17.50 -4.23 -9.15
CA VAL A 109 -16.98 -3.10 -9.91
C VAL A 109 -16.13 -3.59 -11.08
N ARG A 110 -15.98 -2.77 -12.12
CA ARG A 110 -15.07 -3.01 -13.24
C ARG A 110 -13.83 -2.15 -13.04
N LEU A 111 -12.73 -2.74 -12.64
CA LEU A 111 -11.47 -2.02 -12.48
C LEU A 111 -10.80 -1.77 -13.85
N VAL A 112 -10.38 -0.54 -14.11
CA VAL A 112 -9.52 -0.18 -15.26
C VAL A 112 -8.19 0.36 -14.79
N GLN A 113 -7.14 0.11 -15.58
CA GLN A 113 -5.79 0.59 -15.29
C GLN A 113 -5.71 2.11 -15.35
N GLY A 114 -4.90 2.73 -14.48
CA GLY A 114 -4.65 4.16 -14.44
C GLY A 114 -3.17 4.54 -14.39
N GLY A 115 -2.89 5.84 -14.48
CA GLY A 115 -1.54 6.41 -14.41
C GLY A 115 -0.53 5.69 -15.32
N LYS A 116 0.65 5.40 -14.78
CA LYS A 116 1.76 4.77 -15.51
C LYS A 116 1.40 3.40 -16.11
N LYS A 117 0.61 2.57 -15.41
CA LYS A 117 0.17 1.26 -15.92
C LYS A 117 -0.67 1.41 -17.20
N ARG A 118 -1.48 2.47 -17.30
CA ARG A 118 -2.26 2.79 -18.51
C ARG A 118 -1.37 3.25 -19.66
N GLU A 119 -0.33 4.03 -19.37
CA GLU A 119 0.65 4.46 -20.38
C GLU A 119 1.40 3.26 -20.96
N GLU A 120 1.86 2.33 -20.11
CA GLU A 120 2.50 1.08 -20.53
C GLU A 120 1.54 0.22 -21.40
N LEU A 121 0.26 0.13 -21.02
CA LEU A 121 -0.75 -0.59 -21.83
C LEU A 121 -0.98 0.06 -23.20
N ARG A 122 -0.95 1.39 -23.28
CA ARG A 122 -1.09 2.12 -24.55
C ARG A 122 0.13 1.96 -25.43
N ALA A 123 1.33 1.92 -24.85
CA ALA A 123 2.58 1.63 -25.55
C ALA A 123 2.57 0.21 -26.13
N GLU A 124 2.15 -0.77 -25.35
CA GLU A 124 1.95 -2.15 -25.81
C GLU A 124 0.94 -2.22 -26.96
N ARG A 125 -0.18 -1.47 -26.87
CA ARG A 125 -1.15 -1.41 -27.98
C ARG A 125 -0.57 -0.78 -29.25
N ALA A 126 0.35 0.18 -29.11
CA ALA A 126 1.07 0.76 -30.23
C ALA A 126 2.02 -0.25 -30.88
N ASP A 127 2.75 -1.02 -30.07
CA ASP A 127 3.62 -2.10 -30.56
C ASP A 127 2.80 -3.14 -31.36
N GLN A 128 1.63 -3.53 -30.85
CA GLN A 128 0.73 -4.44 -31.54
C GLN A 128 0.31 -3.97 -32.93
N GLN A 129 0.27 -2.65 -33.21
CA GLN A 129 -0.08 -2.18 -34.55
C GLN A 129 0.93 -2.58 -35.63
N THR A 130 2.18 -2.86 -35.22
CA THR A 130 3.25 -3.26 -36.13
C THR A 130 3.49 -4.77 -36.08
N ASN A 131 3.37 -5.37 -34.90
CA ASN A 131 3.86 -6.74 -34.66
C ASN A 131 2.74 -7.80 -34.52
N ALA A 132 1.51 -7.41 -34.20
CA ALA A 132 0.42 -8.37 -34.01
C ALA A 132 -0.32 -8.67 -35.33
N SER A 133 -0.89 -9.88 -35.42
CA SER A 133 -1.76 -10.22 -36.55
C SER A 133 -3.00 -9.31 -36.59
N VAL A 134 -3.50 -9.03 -37.79
CA VAL A 134 -4.73 -8.22 -37.97
C VAL A 134 -5.92 -8.79 -37.18
N SER A 135 -5.99 -10.12 -37.05
CA SER A 135 -7.07 -10.80 -36.33
C SER A 135 -7.02 -10.64 -34.80
N SER A 136 -5.84 -10.37 -34.23
CA SER A 136 -5.62 -10.31 -32.77
C SER A 136 -5.35 -8.90 -32.25
N MET A 137 -4.86 -8.00 -33.11
CA MET A 137 -4.53 -6.62 -32.80
C MET A 137 -5.70 -5.85 -32.16
N LYS A 138 -5.41 -5.09 -31.10
CA LYS A 138 -6.42 -4.25 -30.43
C LYS A 138 -6.44 -2.83 -31.00
N LYS A 139 -7.64 -2.27 -31.16
CA LYS A 139 -7.84 -0.91 -31.67
C LYS A 139 -7.61 0.14 -30.57
N PHE A 140 -7.10 1.30 -30.96
CA PHE A 140 -7.07 2.49 -30.10
C PHE A 140 -8.48 3.06 -29.86
N GLY A 141 -8.62 3.83 -28.79
CA GLY A 141 -9.86 4.55 -28.47
C GLY A 141 -11.00 3.69 -27.92
N LEU A 142 -10.77 2.39 -27.68
CA LEU A 142 -11.77 1.47 -27.12
C LEU A 142 -11.50 1.11 -25.65
N GLU A 143 -10.75 1.95 -24.94
CA GLU A 143 -10.61 1.81 -23.48
C GLU A 143 -11.94 2.13 -22.82
N ASN A 144 -12.35 1.34 -21.82
CA ASN A 144 -13.54 1.67 -21.03
C ASN A 144 -13.29 2.97 -20.27
N GLY A 145 -14.18 3.96 -20.45
CA GLY A 145 -14.22 5.14 -19.60
C GLY A 145 -14.50 4.75 -18.16
N ALA A 146 -13.79 5.36 -17.22
CA ALA A 146 -14.10 5.20 -15.80
C ALA A 146 -15.24 6.15 -15.42
N ASP A 147 -16.18 5.66 -14.63
CA ASP A 147 -17.27 6.45 -14.04
C ASP A 147 -16.76 7.15 -12.77
N TYR A 148 -15.89 6.47 -12.02
CA TYR A 148 -15.32 6.97 -10.77
C TYR A 148 -13.81 6.83 -10.71
N ILE A 149 -13.18 7.78 -10.01
CA ILE A 149 -11.77 7.75 -9.65
C ILE A 149 -11.63 7.67 -8.12
N LEU A 150 -10.86 6.69 -7.65
CA LEU A 150 -10.47 6.56 -6.25
C LEU A 150 -9.09 7.19 -6.05
N GLN A 151 -8.97 8.19 -5.20
CA GLN A 151 -7.73 8.91 -4.89
C GLN A 151 -7.58 9.11 -3.39
N GLY A 152 -6.41 9.55 -2.95
CA GLY A 152 -6.24 9.83 -1.52
C GLY A 152 -4.88 10.33 -1.11
N SER A 153 -4.64 10.32 0.19
CA SER A 153 -3.35 10.67 0.77
C SER A 153 -3.06 9.91 2.06
N ILE A 154 -1.77 9.81 2.39
CA ILE A 154 -1.26 9.30 3.66
C ILE A 154 -0.55 10.44 4.36
N ASN A 155 -1.02 10.79 5.54
CA ASN A 155 -0.47 11.85 6.38
C ASN A 155 0.16 11.22 7.64
N SER A 156 1.15 11.88 8.23
CA SER A 156 1.60 11.52 9.57
C SER A 156 1.92 12.72 10.45
N ILE A 157 1.75 12.53 11.75
CA ILE A 157 2.09 13.49 12.80
C ILE A 157 3.02 12.76 13.78
N VAL A 158 4.17 13.36 14.07
CA VAL A 158 5.16 12.81 15.00
C VAL A 158 5.25 13.73 16.21
N ASP A 159 5.04 13.17 17.40
CA ASP A 159 5.29 13.84 18.67
C ASP A 159 6.35 13.05 19.44
N ALA A 160 7.38 13.73 19.95
CA ALA A 160 8.48 13.07 20.64
C ALA A 160 9.01 13.94 21.80
N LEU A 161 9.16 13.31 22.97
CA LEU A 161 9.78 13.91 24.14
C LEU A 161 10.59 12.86 24.90
N ASN A 162 11.88 13.16 25.14
CA ASN A 162 12.83 12.26 25.78
C ASN A 162 12.90 10.88 25.06
N ARG A 163 12.63 9.79 25.78
CA ARG A 163 12.61 8.41 25.25
C ARG A 163 11.21 7.95 24.82
N LYS A 164 10.28 8.88 24.59
CA LYS A 164 8.91 8.60 24.18
C LYS A 164 8.65 9.24 22.82
N LYS A 165 8.04 8.49 21.92
CA LYS A 165 7.62 8.96 20.59
C LYS A 165 6.22 8.42 20.29
N VAL A 166 5.33 9.26 19.80
CA VAL A 166 4.07 8.87 19.19
C VAL A 166 4.16 9.17 17.71
N VAL A 167 3.84 8.19 16.87
CA VAL A 167 3.60 8.40 15.45
C VAL A 167 2.15 8.11 15.15
N TYR A 168 1.47 9.13 14.64
CA TYR A 168 0.10 9.04 14.19
C TYR A 168 0.10 9.05 12.66
N TYR A 169 -0.58 8.10 12.04
CA TYR A 169 -0.81 8.02 10.61
C TYR A 169 -2.30 8.16 10.33
N GLN A 170 -2.62 8.84 9.24
CA GLN A 170 -3.96 8.95 8.71
C GLN A 170 -3.94 8.69 7.22
N VAL A 171 -4.77 7.75 6.78
CA VAL A 171 -5.02 7.48 5.37
C VAL A 171 -6.42 7.96 5.05
N ASP A 172 -6.52 8.83 4.05
CA ASP A 172 -7.78 9.38 3.54
C ASP A 172 -7.95 8.94 2.09
N LEU A 173 -9.07 8.29 1.77
CA LEU A 173 -9.45 7.91 0.41
C LEU A 173 -10.79 8.54 0.03
N GLN A 174 -10.93 8.92 -1.23
CA GLN A 174 -12.13 9.54 -1.78
C GLN A 174 -12.46 8.92 -3.14
N LEU A 175 -13.73 8.55 -3.32
CA LEU A 175 -14.27 8.10 -4.60
C LEU A 175 -15.07 9.24 -5.21
N THR A 176 -14.65 9.70 -6.37
CA THR A 176 -15.23 10.86 -7.05
C THR A 176 -15.81 10.44 -8.39
N ASN A 177 -17.04 10.85 -8.68
CA ASN A 177 -17.63 10.73 -10.01
C ASN A 177 -16.85 11.63 -10.98
N ILE A 178 -16.31 11.05 -12.05
CA ILE A 178 -15.43 11.76 -12.98
C ILE A 178 -16.19 12.80 -13.81
N GLU A 179 -17.46 12.54 -14.14
CA GLU A 179 -18.28 13.44 -14.95
C GLU A 179 -18.77 14.64 -14.13
N THR A 180 -19.28 14.40 -12.91
CA THR A 180 -19.89 15.46 -12.10
C THR A 180 -18.94 16.13 -11.11
N GLY A 181 -17.81 15.50 -10.80
CA GLY A 181 -16.90 15.93 -9.73
C GLY A 181 -17.45 15.66 -8.31
N GLU A 182 -18.57 14.96 -8.19
CA GLU A 182 -19.18 14.65 -6.90
C GLU A 182 -18.37 13.59 -6.15
N VAL A 183 -18.04 13.87 -4.90
CA VAL A 183 -17.44 12.89 -4.00
C VAL A 183 -18.56 12.02 -3.42
N VAL A 184 -18.65 10.79 -3.91
CA VAL A 184 -19.75 9.85 -3.57
C VAL A 184 -19.40 8.93 -2.40
N TRP A 185 -18.12 8.84 -2.04
CA TRP A 185 -17.66 8.09 -0.87
C TRP A 185 -16.34 8.66 -0.36
N ASN A 186 -16.19 8.68 0.97
CA ASN A 186 -14.96 9.02 1.66
C ASN A 186 -14.69 8.00 2.76
N GLY A 187 -13.46 7.52 2.86
CA GLY A 187 -13.00 6.62 3.90
C GLY A 187 -11.76 7.16 4.59
N GLU A 188 -11.66 6.95 5.90
CA GLU A 188 -10.47 7.28 6.69
C GLU A 188 -10.02 6.08 7.54
N LYS A 189 -8.70 5.94 7.69
CA LYS A 189 -8.10 5.01 8.65
C LYS A 189 -7.01 5.73 9.43
N LYS A 190 -7.06 5.59 10.74
CA LYS A 190 -6.13 6.20 11.69
C LYS A 190 -5.35 5.11 12.41
N ILE A 191 -4.05 5.31 12.55
CA ILE A 191 -3.14 4.39 13.24
C ILE A 191 -2.25 5.22 14.16
N ALA A 192 -2.14 4.82 15.43
CA ALA A 192 -1.26 5.47 16.39
C ALA A 192 -0.29 4.46 16.99
N LYS A 193 1.00 4.78 16.97
CA LYS A 193 2.07 3.94 17.50
C LYS A 193 2.83 4.69 18.58
N TYR A 194 2.86 4.12 19.79
CA TYR A 194 3.67 4.62 20.89
C TYR A 194 4.97 3.81 20.98
N VAL A 195 6.10 4.50 20.91
CA VAL A 195 7.44 3.94 20.96
C VAL A 195 8.15 4.45 22.20
N LYS A 196 8.75 3.53 22.96
CA LYS A 196 9.55 3.85 24.15
C LYS A 196 10.91 3.14 24.07
N ASN A 197 11.99 3.93 24.20
CA ASN A 197 13.36 3.44 24.29
C ASN A 197 13.82 3.26 25.75
#